data_AF-A0A9W8Q0S5-F1
#
_entry.id   AF-A0A9W8Q0S5-F1
#
_cell.length_a   1.000
_cell.length_b   1.000
_cell.length_c   1.000
_cell.angle_alpha   90.00
_cell.angle_beta   90.00
_cell.angle_gamma   90.00
#
_symmetry.space_group_name_H-M   'P 1'
#
loop_
_entity.id
_entity.type
_entity.pdbx_description
1 polymer ?
#
loop_
_entity_poly.entity_id
_entity_poly.type
_entity_poly.pdbx_seq_one_letter_code
_entity_poly.pdbx_strand_id
1 'polypeptide(L)'
;MAEARRLRELEVYEDSLTTIQATMVMAFTYNMNSMDKVGWSYTEQAYAMARRIKLFDPHPAGMDDKTKSARGLTAWAIFSWQSIFTFHFFRPPLMKAPLCPLLHLKDSPEWYPELWILYPLSQNPIPVQLGEHFKTLSEFRAILNEIAGFAFGELESARNLSFDETWGFYLKLKGWYGALPDSVSVTHAVLPFQLLNQ
;
A
#
# COMPACT_ATOMS: atom_id res chain seq x y z
N MET A 1 -6.67 -21.76 -3.55
CA MET A 1 -7.48 -20.79 -4.32
C MET A 1 -8.94 -21.21 -4.44
N ALA A 2 -9.27 -22.44 -4.86
CA ALA A 2 -10.66 -22.88 -5.00
C ALA A 2 -11.47 -22.77 -3.69
N GLU A 3 -10.91 -23.21 -2.56
CA GLU A 3 -11.62 -23.15 -1.26
C GLU A 3 -11.79 -21.73 -0.72
N ALA A 4 -10.76 -20.87 -0.85
CA ALA A 4 -10.86 -19.46 -0.46
C ALA A 4 -11.93 -18.71 -1.29
N ARG A 5 -12.04 -19.03 -2.59
CA ARG A 5 -13.10 -18.48 -3.45
C ARG A 5 -14.48 -18.97 -3.04
N ARG A 6 -14.63 -20.26 -2.73
CA ARG A 6 -15.90 -20.86 -2.25
C ARG A 6 -16.37 -20.20 -0.96
N LEU A 7 -15.48 -20.03 0.02
CA LEU A 7 -15.78 -19.35 1.29
C LEU A 7 -16.17 -17.89 1.06
N ARG A 8 -15.48 -17.20 0.14
CA ARG A 8 -15.83 -15.83 -0.23
C ARG A 8 -17.21 -15.71 -0.86
N GLU A 9 -17.58 -16.65 -1.73
CA GLU A 9 -18.92 -16.71 -2.34
C GLU A 9 -20.02 -16.96 -1.31
N LEU A 10 -19.69 -17.49 -0.13
CA LEU A 10 -20.61 -17.66 1.00
C LEU A 10 -20.66 -16.41 1.92
N GLU A 11 -19.56 -15.67 2.07
CA GLU A 11 -19.46 -14.44 2.87
C GLU A 11 -19.98 -13.17 2.17
N VAL A 12 -20.64 -13.30 1.01
CA VAL A 12 -21.11 -12.18 0.17
C VAL A 12 -21.96 -11.13 0.90
N TYR A 13 -22.49 -11.45 2.09
CA TYR A 13 -23.46 -10.63 2.80
C TYR A 13 -22.90 -9.70 3.88
N GLU A 14 -21.62 -9.82 4.29
CA GLU A 14 -21.07 -8.95 5.34
C GLU A 14 -19.78 -8.23 4.92
N ASP A 15 -19.88 -6.90 4.78
CA ASP A 15 -18.71 -6.05 4.61
C ASP A 15 -17.98 -5.91 5.96
N SER A 16 -16.91 -6.68 6.13
CA SER A 16 -16.05 -6.62 7.32
C SER A 16 -14.60 -6.29 6.95
N LEU A 17 -13.83 -5.82 7.92
CA LEU A 17 -12.40 -5.56 7.74
C LEU A 17 -11.65 -6.82 7.29
N THR A 18 -11.99 -7.98 7.86
CA THR A 18 -11.40 -9.27 7.53
C THR A 18 -11.74 -9.73 6.12
N THR A 19 -12.98 -9.55 5.67
CA THR A 19 -13.40 -9.88 4.29
C THR A 19 -12.69 -9.00 3.26
N ILE A 20 -12.45 -7.72 3.59
CA ILE A 20 -11.63 -6.81 2.78
C ILE A 20 -10.18 -7.28 2.70
N GLN A 21 -9.56 -7.60 3.83
CA GLN A 21 -8.18 -8.10 3.89
C GLN A 21 -8.01 -9.41 3.11
N ALA A 22 -8.92 -10.37 3.29
CA ALA A 22 -8.93 -11.62 2.54
C ALA A 22 -9.07 -11.38 1.03
N THR A 23 -9.93 -10.44 0.63
CA THR A 23 -10.10 -10.05 -0.77
C THR A 23 -8.84 -9.43 -1.36
N MET A 24 -8.11 -8.61 -0.59
CA MET A 24 -6.82 -8.09 -1.01
C MET A 24 -5.77 -9.19 -1.16
N VAL A 25 -5.71 -10.17 -0.25
CA VAL A 25 -4.82 -11.33 -0.38
C VAL A 25 -5.12 -12.11 -1.67
N MET A 26 -6.39 -12.32 -2.00
CA MET A 26 -6.77 -12.92 -3.29
C MET A 26 -6.29 -12.07 -4.46
N ALA A 27 -6.49 -10.75 -4.41
CA ALA A 27 -6.00 -9.83 -5.43
C ALA A 27 -4.49 -9.99 -5.65
N PHE A 28 -3.67 -9.90 -4.60
CA PHE A 28 -2.22 -10.09 -4.70
C PHE A 28 -1.85 -11.45 -5.28
N THR A 29 -2.51 -12.52 -4.83
CA THR A 29 -2.22 -13.87 -5.32
C THR A 29 -2.49 -14.00 -6.81
N TYR A 30 -3.61 -13.48 -7.32
CA TYR A 30 -3.91 -13.51 -8.74
C TYR A 30 -2.91 -12.68 -9.57
N ASN A 31 -2.55 -11.48 -9.10
CA ASN A 31 -1.57 -10.63 -9.79
C ASN A 31 -0.18 -11.27 -9.83
N MET A 32 0.27 -11.92 -8.75
CA MET A 32 1.55 -12.65 -8.73
C MET A 32 1.57 -13.87 -9.68
N ASN A 33 0.40 -14.33 -10.13
CA ASN A 33 0.25 -15.39 -11.14
C ASN A 33 -0.08 -14.83 -12.53
N SER A 34 0.22 -13.56 -12.80
CA SER A 34 -0.04 -12.86 -14.07
C SER A 34 -1.51 -12.88 -14.50
N MET A 35 -2.44 -13.05 -13.56
CA MET A 35 -3.88 -12.98 -13.79
C MET A 35 -4.39 -11.58 -13.47
N ASP A 36 -3.76 -10.56 -14.04
CA ASP A 36 -3.89 -9.15 -13.60
C ASP A 36 -5.32 -8.63 -13.70
N LYS A 37 -6.07 -9.02 -14.73
CA LYS A 37 -7.49 -8.65 -14.88
C LYS A 37 -8.34 -9.18 -13.73
N VAL A 38 -8.08 -10.42 -13.31
CA VAL A 38 -8.80 -11.05 -12.21
C VAL A 38 -8.39 -10.42 -10.89
N GLY A 39 -7.08 -10.25 -10.66
CA GLY A 39 -6.55 -9.58 -9.48
C GLY A 39 -7.04 -8.14 -9.33
N TRP A 40 -7.17 -7.41 -10.43
CA TRP A 40 -7.75 -6.06 -10.44
C TRP A 40 -9.22 -6.07 -10.03
N SER A 41 -10.03 -7.00 -10.55
CA SER A 41 -11.44 -7.13 -10.14
C SER A 41 -11.59 -7.36 -8.64
N TYR A 42 -10.72 -8.18 -8.03
CA TYR A 42 -10.70 -8.34 -6.57
C TYR A 42 -10.29 -7.05 -5.85
N THR A 43 -9.36 -6.27 -6.42
CA THR A 43 -8.95 -4.96 -5.88
C THR A 43 -10.13 -3.98 -5.89
N GLU A 44 -10.88 -3.88 -6.99
CA GLU A 44 -12.07 -3.03 -7.10
C GLU A 44 -13.16 -3.44 -6.10
N GLN A 45 -13.33 -4.74 -5.88
CA GLN A 45 -14.27 -5.26 -4.90
C GLN A 45 -13.84 -4.94 -3.47
N ALA A 46 -12.56 -5.12 -3.12
CA ALA A 46 -12.00 -4.71 -1.82
C ALA A 46 -12.20 -3.21 -1.57
N TYR A 47 -11.93 -2.39 -2.58
CA TYR A 47 -12.16 -0.96 -2.53
C TYR A 47 -13.64 -0.60 -2.31
N ALA A 48 -14.56 -1.25 -3.03
CA ALA A 48 -15.99 -1.00 -2.88
C ALA A 48 -16.49 -1.36 -1.46
N MET A 49 -16.07 -2.50 -0.91
CA MET A 49 -16.37 -2.90 0.47
C MET A 49 -15.80 -1.89 1.48
N ALA A 50 -14.52 -1.52 1.31
CA ALA A 50 -13.85 -0.54 2.16
C ALA A 50 -14.55 0.82 2.17
N ARG A 51 -15.07 1.28 1.02
CA ARG A 51 -15.88 2.49 0.95
C ARG A 51 -17.18 2.38 1.73
N ARG A 52 -17.90 1.26 1.62
CA ARG A 52 -19.19 1.07 2.31
C ARG A 52 -19.06 1.12 3.83
N ILE A 53 -17.97 0.58 4.38
CA ILE A 53 -17.69 0.64 5.82
C ILE A 53 -16.96 1.91 6.25
N LYS A 54 -16.79 2.90 5.36
CA LYS A 54 -16.06 4.15 5.61
C LYS A 54 -14.64 3.92 6.10
N LEU A 55 -13.91 3.00 5.47
CA LEU A 55 -12.55 2.64 5.87
C LEU A 55 -11.54 3.78 5.62
N PHE A 56 -11.78 4.58 4.58
CA PHE A 56 -10.88 5.66 4.16
C PHE A 56 -11.16 7.00 4.85
N ASP A 57 -12.24 7.09 5.62
CA ASP A 57 -12.66 8.29 6.33
C ASP A 57 -11.88 8.45 7.65
N PRO A 58 -11.89 9.65 8.27
CA PRO A 58 -11.34 9.82 9.61
C PRO A 58 -11.96 8.84 10.61
N HIS A 59 -11.14 8.32 11.52
CA HIS A 59 -11.60 7.37 12.53
C HIS A 59 -12.66 8.00 13.45
N PRO A 60 -13.77 7.29 13.76
CA PRO A 60 -14.76 7.75 14.73
C PRO A 60 -14.15 8.07 16.11
N ALA A 61 -14.66 9.11 16.76
CA ALA A 61 -14.30 9.42 18.14
C ALA A 61 -14.66 8.24 19.05
N GLY A 62 -13.73 7.82 19.91
CA GLY A 62 -13.91 6.70 20.83
C GLY A 62 -13.58 5.30 20.28
N MET A 63 -13.13 5.19 19.03
CA MET A 63 -12.57 3.92 18.52
C MET A 63 -11.29 3.57 19.30
N ASP A 64 -11.11 2.30 19.65
CA ASP A 64 -9.89 1.84 20.31
C ASP A 64 -8.69 1.87 19.36
N ASP A 65 -7.49 2.02 19.91
CA ASP A 65 -6.29 2.25 19.11
C ASP A 65 -5.92 1.05 18.24
N LYS A 66 -6.16 -0.18 18.71
CA LYS A 66 -5.90 -1.39 17.91
C LYS A 66 -6.80 -1.43 16.66
N THR A 67 -8.08 -1.09 16.81
CA THR A 67 -9.01 -1.02 15.68
C THR A 67 -8.65 0.13 14.73
N LYS A 68 -8.25 1.30 15.24
CA LYS A 68 -7.74 2.40 14.40
C LYS A 68 -6.55 1.95 13.57
N SER A 69 -5.60 1.25 14.18
CA SER A 69 -4.39 0.78 13.51
C SER A 69 -4.71 -0.24 12.43
N ALA A 70 -5.53 -1.24 12.74
CA ALA A 70 -5.94 -2.25 11.77
C ALA A 70 -6.69 -1.62 10.58
N ARG A 71 -7.55 -0.64 10.83
CA ARG A 71 -8.28 0.10 9.78
C ARG A 71 -7.35 0.97 8.95
N GLY A 72 -6.51 1.79 9.60
CA GLY A 72 -5.55 2.67 8.94
C GLY A 72 -4.55 1.89 8.07
N LEU A 73 -3.94 0.83 8.60
CA LEU A 73 -3.03 -0.03 7.83
C LEU A 73 -3.73 -0.64 6.62
N THR A 74 -4.95 -1.15 6.79
CA THR A 74 -5.71 -1.74 5.68
C THR A 74 -6.08 -0.68 4.63
N ALA A 75 -6.50 0.52 5.05
CA ALA A 75 -6.82 1.62 4.14
C ALA A 75 -5.61 2.02 3.29
N TRP A 76 -4.46 2.24 3.94
CA TRP A 76 -3.22 2.62 3.29
C TRP A 76 -2.63 1.50 2.44
N ALA A 77 -2.84 0.23 2.80
CA ALA A 77 -2.43 -0.92 1.99
C ALA A 77 -3.23 -1.00 0.68
N ILE A 78 -4.57 -0.86 0.75
CA ILE A 78 -5.43 -0.82 -0.44
C ILE A 78 -5.04 0.36 -1.34
N PHE A 79 -4.85 1.54 -0.74
CA PHE A 79 -4.39 2.73 -1.45
C PHE A 79 -3.03 2.51 -2.14
N SER A 80 -2.05 2.00 -1.40
CA SER A 80 -0.69 1.78 -1.92
C SER A 80 -0.69 0.80 -3.09
N TRP A 81 -1.50 -0.26 -3.00
CA TRP A 81 -1.65 -1.25 -4.05
C TRP A 81 -2.34 -0.69 -5.29
N GLN A 82 -3.50 -0.04 -5.14
CA GLN A 82 -4.20 0.51 -6.30
C GLN A 82 -3.35 1.58 -7.00
N SER A 83 -2.63 2.41 -6.24
CA SER A 83 -1.76 3.47 -6.79
C SER A 83 -0.67 2.92 -7.71
N ILE A 84 0.01 1.83 -7.32
CA ILE A 84 1.04 1.23 -8.19
C ILE A 84 0.42 0.53 -9.39
N PHE A 85 -0.71 -0.15 -9.19
CA PHE A 85 -1.38 -0.84 -10.28
C PHE A 85 -1.85 0.16 -11.35
N THR A 86 -2.55 1.22 -10.96
CA THR A 86 -3.06 2.21 -11.91
C THR A 86 -1.93 2.98 -12.59
N PHE A 87 -0.86 3.32 -11.86
CA PHE A 87 0.34 3.91 -12.48
C PHE A 87 0.98 2.98 -13.51
N HIS A 88 1.18 1.70 -13.18
CA HIS A 88 1.84 0.73 -14.06
C HIS A 88 1.01 0.42 -15.33
N PHE A 89 -0.31 0.37 -15.19
CA PHE A 89 -1.23 0.07 -16.29
C PHE A 89 -1.79 1.32 -16.99
N PHE A 90 -1.24 2.51 -16.71
CA PHE A 90 -1.65 3.78 -17.31
C PHE A 90 -3.16 4.05 -17.15
N ARG A 91 -3.69 3.82 -15.95
CA ARG A 91 -5.10 3.98 -15.61
C ARG A 91 -5.32 5.13 -14.63
N PRO A 92 -6.52 5.73 -14.63
CA PRO A 92 -6.93 6.62 -13.54
C PRO A 92 -6.91 5.87 -12.19
N PRO A 93 -6.41 6.50 -11.12
CA PRO A 93 -6.56 5.99 -9.76
C PRO A 93 -8.02 5.74 -9.35
N LEU A 94 -8.24 4.73 -8.51
CA LEU A 94 -9.56 4.48 -7.90
C LEU A 94 -9.94 5.54 -6.85
N MET A 95 -8.92 6.15 -6.23
CA MET A 95 -9.04 7.18 -5.21
C MET A 95 -7.82 8.09 -5.23
N LYS A 96 -7.95 9.27 -4.61
CA LYS A 96 -6.80 10.08 -4.15
C LYS A 96 -6.21 9.41 -2.90
N ALA A 97 -5.63 10.15 -1.97
CA ALA A 97 -5.19 9.58 -0.70
C ALA A 97 -6.38 9.31 0.26
N PRO A 98 -6.28 8.30 1.15
CA PRO A 98 -7.19 8.14 2.28
C PRO A 98 -7.20 9.39 3.16
N LEU A 99 -8.35 9.70 3.77
CA LEU A 99 -8.48 10.80 4.74
C LEU A 99 -8.01 10.39 6.14
N CYS A 100 -8.00 9.08 6.43
CA CYS A 100 -7.37 8.57 7.64
C CYS A 100 -5.85 8.85 7.62
N PRO A 101 -5.25 9.29 8.73
CA PRO A 101 -3.84 9.65 8.77
C PRO A 101 -2.96 8.43 8.44
N LEU A 102 -1.84 8.68 7.77
CA LEU A 102 -0.76 7.70 7.70
C LEU A 102 -0.16 7.58 9.10
N LEU A 103 -0.18 6.39 9.68
CA LEU A 103 0.25 6.20 11.06
C LEU A 103 1.74 6.56 11.18
N HIS A 104 2.06 7.45 12.12
CA HIS A 104 3.45 7.83 12.40
C HIS A 104 4.06 6.85 13.40
N LEU A 105 5.17 6.24 13.02
CA LEU A 105 5.90 5.28 13.86
C LEU A 105 6.32 5.81 15.23
N LYS A 106 6.68 7.09 15.31
CA LYS A 106 7.10 7.71 16.57
C LYS A 106 5.95 7.84 17.56
N ASP A 107 4.74 8.00 17.05
CA ASP A 107 3.57 8.23 17.88
C ASP A 107 3.01 6.91 18.41
N SER A 108 3.27 5.79 17.72
CA SER A 108 2.71 4.47 18.07
C SER A 108 3.49 3.29 17.47
N PRO A 109 4.70 2.99 17.97
CA PRO A 109 5.53 1.91 17.47
C PRO A 109 4.88 0.53 17.61
N GLU A 110 4.03 0.34 18.62
CA GLU A 110 3.31 -0.91 18.89
C GLU A 110 2.24 -1.27 17.84
N TRP A 111 1.95 -0.37 16.90
CA TRP A 111 0.95 -0.58 15.86
C TRP A 111 1.48 -1.34 14.64
N TYR A 112 2.79 -1.35 14.44
CA TYR A 112 3.42 -2.08 13.35
C TYR A 112 3.96 -3.41 13.89
N PRO A 113 3.57 -4.55 13.30
CA PRO A 113 4.12 -5.82 13.74
C PRO A 113 5.63 -5.84 13.49
N GLU A 114 6.39 -6.19 14.52
CA GLU A 114 7.82 -6.44 14.38
C GLU A 114 8.03 -7.76 13.65
N LEU A 115 8.65 -7.67 12.48
CA LEU A 115 9.06 -8.84 11.70
C LEU A 115 10.57 -8.98 11.78
N TRP A 116 10.99 -10.18 12.15
CA TRP A 116 12.39 -10.58 12.22
C TRP A 116 12.63 -11.71 11.22
N ILE A 117 13.65 -11.57 10.38
CA ILE A 117 14.05 -12.60 9.41
C ILE A 117 15.38 -13.21 9.87
N LEU A 118 15.38 -14.53 10.03
CA LEU A 118 16.62 -15.30 10.21
C LEU A 118 17.06 -15.82 8.84
N TYR A 119 18.14 -15.24 8.32
CA TYR A 119 18.77 -15.77 7.13
C TYR A 119 19.54 -17.05 7.46
N PRO A 120 19.56 -18.07 6.57
CA PRO A 120 20.23 -19.35 6.85
C PRO A 120 21.71 -19.24 7.23
N LEU A 121 22.35 -18.13 6.86
CA LEU A 121 23.77 -17.87 7.10
C LEU A 121 24.03 -16.81 8.17
N SER A 122 22.97 -16.18 8.71
CA SER A 122 23.10 -15.23 9.82
C SER A 122 22.99 -15.97 11.15
N GLN A 123 23.84 -15.61 12.11
CA GLN A 123 23.73 -16.13 13.48
C GLN A 123 22.57 -15.51 14.26
N ASN A 124 22.12 -14.31 13.87
CA ASN A 124 21.08 -13.56 14.58
C ASN A 124 19.94 -13.16 13.64
N PRO A 125 18.68 -13.15 14.12
CA PRO A 125 17.57 -12.57 13.39
C PRO A 125 17.80 -11.07 13.13
N ILE A 126 17.41 -10.61 11.94
CA ILE A 126 17.54 -9.20 11.52
C ILE A 126 16.14 -8.58 11.45
N PRO A 127 15.93 -7.39 12.02
CA PRO A 127 14.62 -6.73 11.97
C PRO A 127 14.35 -6.18 10.56
N VAL A 128 13.13 -6.36 10.07
CA VAL A 128 12.71 -5.90 8.73
C VAL A 128 12.33 -4.43 8.71
N GLN A 129 12.14 -3.79 9.87
CA GLN A 129 11.74 -2.37 9.95
C GLN A 129 10.44 -2.07 9.15
N LEU A 130 9.50 -3.01 9.22
CA LEU A 130 8.30 -3.06 8.39
C LEU A 130 7.51 -1.74 8.37
N GLY A 131 7.39 -1.08 9.52
CA GLY A 131 6.65 0.16 9.59
C GLY A 131 7.31 1.32 8.83
N GLU A 132 8.65 1.40 8.82
CA GLU A 132 9.37 2.47 8.12
C GLU A 132 9.28 2.24 6.63
N HIS A 133 9.42 1.00 6.20
CA HIS A 133 9.18 0.59 4.83
C HIS A 133 7.75 0.89 4.40
N PHE A 134 6.75 0.52 5.20
CA PHE A 134 5.34 0.74 4.86
C PHE A 134 5.04 2.23 4.70
N LYS A 135 5.41 3.06 5.69
CA LYS A 135 5.22 4.51 5.63
C LYS A 135 5.89 5.12 4.40
N THR A 136 7.19 4.83 4.23
CA THR A 136 7.99 5.35 3.13
C THR A 136 7.41 4.97 1.76
N LEU A 137 6.98 3.71 1.61
CA LEU A 137 6.32 3.25 0.41
C LEU A 137 4.96 3.93 0.21
N SER A 138 4.13 4.05 1.23
CA SER A 138 2.83 4.73 1.12
C SER A 138 2.98 6.19 0.68
N GLU A 139 3.98 6.92 1.19
CA GLU A 139 4.31 8.28 0.75
C GLU A 139 4.74 8.33 -0.71
N PHE A 140 5.61 7.40 -1.13
CA PHE A 140 6.00 7.26 -2.53
C PHE A 140 4.80 6.96 -3.44
N ARG A 141 3.94 6.02 -3.01
CA ARG A 141 2.73 5.64 -3.73
C ARG A 141 1.75 6.80 -3.85
N ALA A 142 1.70 7.71 -2.86
CA ALA A 142 0.91 8.93 -2.98
C ALA A 142 1.37 9.83 -4.12
N ILE A 143 2.69 10.02 -4.28
CA ILE A 143 3.25 10.78 -5.41
C ILE A 143 2.90 10.09 -6.74
N LEU A 144 3.07 8.78 -6.85
CA LEU A 144 2.71 8.03 -8.06
C LEU A 144 1.22 8.11 -8.38
N ASN A 145 0.37 8.06 -7.36
CA ASN A 145 -1.07 8.18 -7.51
C ASN A 145 -1.47 9.54 -8.07
N GLU A 146 -0.84 10.61 -7.57
CA GLU A 146 -1.04 11.94 -8.13
C GLU A 146 -0.60 12.00 -9.60
N ILE A 147 0.60 11.50 -9.92
CA ILE A 147 1.08 11.45 -11.32
C ILE A 147 0.08 10.69 -12.21
N ALA A 148 -0.38 9.52 -11.76
CA ALA A 148 -1.36 8.73 -12.51
C ALA A 148 -2.69 9.48 -12.69
N GLY A 149 -3.16 10.20 -11.67
CA GLY A 149 -4.35 11.04 -11.78
C GLY A 149 -4.20 12.18 -12.78
N PHE A 150 -3.02 12.82 -12.84
CA PHE A 150 -2.74 13.88 -13.81
C PHE A 150 -2.54 13.37 -15.23
N ALA A 151 -1.83 12.25 -15.40
CA ALA A 151 -1.45 11.73 -16.71
C ALA A 151 -2.56 10.87 -17.35
N PHE A 152 -3.40 10.20 -16.55
CA PHE A 152 -4.35 9.18 -17.02
C PHE A 152 -5.80 9.41 -16.55
N GLY A 153 -6.11 10.57 -15.96
CA GLY A 153 -7.37 10.84 -15.25
C GLY A 153 -8.66 10.64 -16.05
N GLU A 154 -8.89 11.44 -17.09
CA GLU A 154 -10.06 11.25 -17.98
C GLU A 154 -9.59 10.76 -19.35
N LEU A 155 -10.32 9.79 -19.93
CA LEU A 155 -10.00 9.14 -21.21
C LEU A 155 -9.79 10.12 -22.39
N GLU A 156 -10.36 11.32 -22.31
CA GLU A 156 -10.21 12.39 -23.32
C GLU A 156 -9.11 13.43 -22.96
N SER A 157 -8.55 13.33 -21.75
CA SER A 157 -7.63 14.32 -21.16
C SER A 157 -6.22 13.78 -20.89
N ALA A 158 -5.93 12.53 -21.28
CA ALA A 158 -4.60 11.94 -21.15
C ALA A 158 -3.60 12.87 -21.84
N ARG A 159 -2.88 13.64 -21.03
CA ARG A 159 -2.03 14.72 -21.50
C ARG A 159 -0.64 14.51 -20.97
N ASN A 160 0.31 14.96 -21.78
CA ASN A 160 1.67 15.09 -21.31
C ASN A 160 1.71 16.14 -20.20
N LEU A 161 2.47 15.83 -19.14
CA LEU A 161 2.77 16.78 -18.10
C LEU A 161 3.51 17.97 -18.70
N SER A 162 3.17 19.19 -18.26
CA SER A 162 3.95 20.36 -18.61
C SER A 162 5.35 20.28 -17.95
N PHE A 163 6.25 21.16 -18.37
CA PHE A 163 7.56 21.28 -17.72
C PHE A 163 7.41 21.60 -16.22
N ASP A 164 6.55 22.56 -15.88
CA ASP A 164 6.33 22.98 -14.48
C ASP A 164 5.75 21.84 -13.62
N GLU A 165 4.83 21.06 -14.17
CA GLU A 165 4.26 19.89 -13.49
C GLU A 165 5.29 18.79 -13.31
N THR A 166 6.05 18.50 -14.35
CA THR A 166 7.15 17.53 -14.30
C THR A 166 8.19 17.94 -13.26
N TRP A 167 8.55 19.22 -13.23
CA TRP A 167 9.46 19.78 -12.24
C TRP A 167 8.89 19.70 -10.82
N GLY A 168 7.60 19.99 -10.65
CA GLY A 168 6.91 19.84 -9.38
C GLY A 168 6.95 18.40 -8.85
N PHE A 169 6.68 17.41 -9.70
CA PHE A 169 6.79 16.00 -9.32
C PHE A 169 8.24 15.57 -9.06
N TYR A 170 9.20 16.07 -9.84
CA TYR A 170 10.63 15.84 -9.59
C TYR A 170 11.02 16.35 -8.19
N LEU A 171 10.60 17.57 -7.81
CA LEU A 171 10.87 18.11 -6.47
C LEU A 171 10.21 17.29 -5.36
N LYS A 172 8.97 16.81 -5.56
CA LYS A 172 8.30 15.90 -4.60
C LYS A 172 9.08 14.59 -4.42
N LEU A 173 9.49 13.96 -5.52
CA LEU A 173 10.28 12.73 -5.50
C LEU A 173 11.65 12.94 -4.84
N LYS A 174 12.32 14.05 -5.15
CA LYS A 174 13.59 14.42 -4.53
C LYS A 174 13.44 14.70 -3.03
N GLY A 175 12.37 15.39 -2.64
CA GLY A 175 12.05 15.64 -1.23
C GLY A 175 11.76 14.35 -0.46
N TRP A 176 10.95 13.46 -1.04
CA TRP A 176 10.71 12.12 -0.49
C TRP A 176 12.02 11.33 -0.34
N TYR A 177 12.87 11.31 -1.36
CA TYR A 177 14.16 10.61 -1.33
C TYR A 177 15.10 11.17 -0.25
N GLY A 178 15.15 12.50 -0.09
CA GLY A 178 15.95 13.16 0.94
C GLY A 178 15.42 12.98 2.37
N ALA A 179 14.15 12.57 2.53
CA ALA A 179 13.49 12.34 3.81
C ALA A 179 13.44 10.86 4.22
N LEU A 180 14.07 9.97 3.44
CA LEU A 180 14.14 8.55 3.77
C LEU A 180 14.85 8.33 5.11
N PRO A 181 14.30 7.51 6.02
CA PRO A 181 15.03 7.11 7.22
C PRO A 181 16.25 6.25 6.85
N ASP A 182 17.27 6.29 7.69
CA ASP A 182 18.54 5.58 7.45
C ASP A 182 18.34 4.10 7.16
N SER A 183 17.39 3.48 7.84
CA SER A 183 16.97 2.08 7.73
C SER A 183 16.55 1.62 6.34
N VAL A 184 15.92 2.50 5.57
CA VAL A 184 15.42 2.21 4.21
C VAL A 184 16.18 2.99 3.15
N SER A 185 17.20 3.75 3.55
CA SER A 185 18.12 4.41 2.64
C SER A 185 18.89 3.39 1.81
N VAL A 186 19.16 3.74 0.56
CA VAL A 186 19.96 2.93 -0.37
C VAL A 186 21.37 2.64 0.19
N THR A 187 21.89 3.52 1.06
CA THR A 187 23.19 3.33 1.72
C THR A 187 23.23 2.17 2.71
N HIS A 188 22.07 1.76 3.23
CA HIS A 188 21.92 0.67 4.20
C HIS A 188 21.13 -0.52 3.62
N ALA A 189 20.75 -0.45 2.34
CA ALA A 189 20.08 -1.55 1.67
C ALA A 189 21.03 -2.75 1.54
N VAL A 190 20.79 -3.80 2.32
CA VAL A 190 21.58 -5.03 2.27
C VAL A 190 20.96 -5.97 1.24
N LEU A 191 21.68 -6.26 0.17
CA LEU A 191 21.28 -7.25 -0.82
C LEU A 191 21.49 -8.66 -0.25
N PRO A 192 20.70 -9.67 -0.67
CA PRO A 192 20.78 -11.03 -0.11
C PRO A 192 22.20 -11.62 -0.12
N PHE A 193 23.03 -11.26 -1.10
CA PHE A 193 24.42 -11.73 -1.16
C PHE A 193 25.36 -11.03 -0.16
N GLN A 194 25.02 -9.82 0.30
CA GLN A 194 25.80 -9.06 1.28
C GLN A 194 25.57 -9.56 2.71
N LEU A 195 24.47 -10.30 2.93
CA LEU A 195 24.18 -11.03 4.17
C LEU A 195 24.99 -12.34 4.31
N LEU A 196 25.74 -12.72 3.28
CA LEU A 196 26.55 -13.95 3.28
C LEU A 196 27.90 -13.79 4.00
N ASN A 197 28.32 -12.55 4.28
CA ASN A 197 29.67 -12.21 4.75
C ASN A 197 29.70 -11.51 6.13
N GLN A 198 28.59 -11.52 6.88
CA GLN A 198 28.51 -10.95 8.23
C GLN A 198 28.55 -12.03 9.31
#